data_AF-M5UK45-F1
#
_entry.id   AF-M5UK45-F1
#
_cell.length_a   1.000
_cell.length_b   1.000
_cell.length_c   1.000
_cell.angle_alpha   90.00
_cell.angle_beta   90.00
_cell.angle_gamma   90.00
#
_symmetry.space_group_name_H-M   'P 1'
#
loop_
_entity.id
_entity.type
_entity.pdbx_description
1 polymer ?
#
loop_
_entity_poly.entity_id
_entity_poly.type
_entity_poly.pdbx_seq_one_letter_code
_entity_poly.pdbx_strand_id
1 'polypeptide(L)'
;MKTYSFCRRFGLRAAAAILLLASMSVVVQAQPRGFDREFGDSGRLIETEEGFLFVDGVYVPSPYKIEFEEDLFRINGQEYSASSYDLTRYVNRGGGMRGRRPRGMGFRGGERFRGERSQDVTEYNPLSGLAREMAYLNHGAIVILKSDMPPMLVWPGQHGYELLQTLVATADGPIEDVEVPRAVTTVEDQQLWTDLVVGFDATEPFLARAGTLINEMNSIETTAERQHAAQRLSEQIGYPLTVFALVLVVVAVGHLLTYAQATNLQIDDPKMRETIKKSTVISLVIVGLMSAVDLVWTLVAHQTGTMREMNPLGSRLISDPLQLITFKVLITSLSIGLLFWLRELPFARRATWWCCLVLTLLTARWVTFHSLFV
;
A
#
# COMPACT_ATOMS: atom_id res chain seq x y z
N MET A 1 47.45 -11.01 38.38
CA MET A 1 47.42 -9.60 37.91
C MET A 1 47.67 -9.47 36.40
N LYS A 2 47.11 -10.35 35.54
CA LYS A 2 47.32 -10.34 34.07
C LYS A 2 46.02 -10.30 33.22
N THR A 3 44.84 -10.25 33.84
CA THR A 3 43.54 -10.37 33.15
C THR A 3 42.85 -9.05 32.78
N TYR A 4 43.36 -7.89 33.21
CA TYR A 4 42.69 -6.60 32.98
C TYR A 4 43.03 -5.90 31.64
N SER A 5 44.05 -6.35 30.91
CA SER A 5 44.51 -5.70 29.67
C SER A 5 43.65 -6.01 28.43
N PHE A 6 42.98 -7.16 28.41
CA PHE A 6 42.26 -7.64 27.23
C PHE A 6 40.92 -6.91 26.98
N CYS A 7 40.27 -6.39 28.04
CA CYS A 7 38.92 -5.82 27.93
C CYS A 7 38.85 -4.41 27.33
N ARG A 8 39.96 -3.65 27.30
CA ARG A 8 39.95 -2.23 26.88
C ARG A 8 40.07 -2.03 25.36
N ARG A 9 40.61 -3.00 24.62
CA ARG A 9 40.82 -2.89 23.15
C ARG A 9 39.60 -3.28 22.32
N PHE A 10 38.64 -4.01 22.89
CA PHE A 10 37.45 -4.45 22.16
C PHE A 10 36.35 -3.37 22.08
N GLY A 11 36.22 -2.53 23.12
CA GLY A 11 35.16 -1.51 23.19
C GLY A 11 35.30 -0.34 22.21
N LEU A 12 36.53 0.07 21.88
CA LEU A 12 36.76 1.27 21.05
C LEU A 12 36.57 1.03 19.55
N ARG A 13 36.73 -0.22 19.08
CA ARG A 13 36.56 -0.59 17.66
C ARG A 13 35.11 -0.83 17.27
N ALA A 14 34.27 -1.26 18.22
CA ALA A 14 32.83 -1.42 17.99
C ALA A 14 32.09 -0.07 17.87
N ALA A 15 32.54 0.96 18.60
CA ALA A 15 31.93 2.30 18.55
C ALA A 15 32.21 3.08 17.25
N ALA A 16 33.36 2.82 16.59
CA ALA A 16 33.73 3.51 15.35
C ALA A 16 33.00 2.97 14.10
N ALA A 17 32.53 1.72 14.13
CA ALA A 17 31.79 1.12 13.01
C ALA A 17 30.34 1.63 12.90
N ILE A 18 29.78 2.15 14.00
CA ILE A 18 28.37 2.58 14.09
C ILE A 18 28.20 4.02 13.56
N LEU A 19 29.25 4.83 13.52
CA LEU A 19 29.19 6.26 13.17
C LEU A 19 29.37 6.56 11.66
N LEU A 20 29.80 5.59 10.85
CA LEU A 20 30.09 5.77 9.41
C LEU A 20 28.92 5.42 8.47
N LEU A 21 27.80 4.90 9.00
CA LEU A 21 26.62 4.50 8.21
C LEU A 21 25.54 5.59 8.09
N ALA A 22 25.74 6.76 8.71
CA ALA A 22 24.71 7.80 8.83
C ALA A 22 24.69 8.85 7.70
N SER A 23 25.56 8.75 6.70
CA SER A 23 25.64 9.74 5.63
C SER A 23 25.56 9.06 4.27
N MET A 24 24.35 8.89 3.72
CA MET A 24 24.05 8.93 2.28
C MET A 24 22.59 8.54 2.02
N SER A 25 21.86 9.47 1.43
CA SER A 25 20.97 9.28 0.27
C SER A 25 19.52 9.73 0.44
N VAL A 26 19.21 10.76 -0.35
CA VAL A 26 17.91 11.22 -0.83
C VAL A 26 17.54 10.38 -2.05
N VAL A 27 16.31 9.88 -2.17
CA VAL A 27 15.74 9.46 -3.46
C VAL A 27 14.29 9.93 -3.59
N VAL A 28 14.05 10.43 -4.79
CA VAL A 28 12.91 11.12 -5.39
C VAL A 28 11.69 10.19 -5.57
N GLN A 29 10.52 10.67 -5.18
CA GLN A 29 9.21 10.08 -5.50
C GLN A 29 8.74 10.64 -6.85
N ALA A 30 8.58 9.77 -7.86
CA ALA A 30 7.97 10.14 -9.13
C ALA A 30 6.45 10.26 -8.93
N GLN A 31 5.92 11.48 -9.08
CA GLN A 31 4.48 11.69 -9.20
C GLN A 31 4.00 11.34 -10.61
N PRO A 32 2.75 10.86 -10.77
CA PRO A 32 2.15 10.66 -12.08
C PRO A 32 2.16 12.00 -12.84
N ARG A 33 2.71 11.97 -14.06
CA ARG A 33 2.78 13.14 -14.95
C ARG A 33 1.39 13.73 -15.11
N GLY A 34 1.27 15.02 -14.81
CA GLY A 34 0.05 15.78 -15.03
C GLY A 34 -0.40 15.67 -16.48
N PHE A 35 -1.72 15.71 -16.66
CA PHE A 35 -2.42 15.82 -17.94
C PHE A 35 -1.96 17.11 -18.65
N ASP A 36 -0.84 17.04 -19.38
CA ASP A 36 -0.36 18.17 -20.17
C ASP A 36 -1.30 18.38 -21.35
N ARG A 37 -1.77 19.61 -21.42
CA ARG A 37 -2.94 20.08 -22.15
C ARG A 37 -2.62 20.39 -23.61
N GLU A 38 -1.85 19.54 -24.26
CA GLU A 38 -1.48 19.67 -25.68
C GLU A 38 -2.37 18.79 -26.57
N PHE A 39 -3.69 18.97 -26.49
CA PHE A 39 -4.57 18.60 -27.61
C PHE A 39 -4.52 19.74 -28.64
N GLY A 40 -3.39 19.82 -29.35
CA GLY A 40 -3.23 20.66 -30.53
C GLY A 40 -3.98 20.08 -31.72
N ASP A 41 -4.37 20.98 -32.63
CA ASP A 41 -5.26 20.81 -33.79
C ASP A 41 -4.80 19.80 -34.88
N SER A 42 -3.80 18.96 -34.61
CA SER A 42 -3.50 17.79 -35.43
C SER A 42 -4.62 16.78 -35.22
N GLY A 43 -5.33 16.42 -36.30
CA GLY A 43 -6.51 15.53 -36.30
C GLY A 43 -6.47 14.46 -35.22
N ARG A 44 -7.58 14.31 -34.49
CA ARG A 44 -7.68 13.57 -33.22
C ARG A 44 -7.42 12.07 -33.40
N LEU A 45 -6.18 11.72 -33.65
CA LEU A 45 -5.68 10.37 -33.75
C LEU A 45 -5.39 9.88 -32.32
N ILE A 46 -6.03 8.79 -31.93
CA ILE A 46 -5.74 8.09 -30.67
C ILE A 46 -5.05 6.79 -31.05
N GLU A 47 -3.80 6.65 -30.63
CA GLU A 47 -3.01 5.42 -30.77
C GLU A 47 -2.72 4.87 -29.39
N THR A 48 -3.23 3.67 -29.09
CA THR A 48 -3.03 3.07 -27.76
C THR A 48 -3.15 1.55 -27.76
N GLU A 49 -2.39 0.92 -26.88
CA GLU A 49 -2.47 -0.51 -26.58
C GLU A 49 -3.18 -0.78 -25.26
N GLU A 50 -3.68 0.27 -24.58
CA GLU A 50 -4.33 0.20 -23.28
C GLU A 50 -5.86 0.16 -23.40
N GLY A 51 -6.53 -0.29 -22.33
CA GLY A 51 -8.00 -0.30 -22.22
C GLY A 51 -8.69 -1.38 -23.05
N PHE A 52 -10.01 -1.52 -22.95
CA PHE A 52 -10.77 -2.50 -23.72
C PHE A 52 -11.83 -1.78 -24.53
N LEU A 53 -11.93 -2.09 -25.81
CA LEU A 53 -12.91 -1.50 -26.71
C LEU A 53 -13.85 -2.59 -27.22
N PHE A 54 -15.14 -2.41 -26.98
CA PHE A 54 -16.21 -3.26 -27.49
C PHE A 54 -17.07 -2.47 -28.45
N VAL A 55 -17.34 -3.03 -29.62
CA VAL A 55 -18.21 -2.43 -30.63
C VAL A 55 -19.26 -3.44 -31.04
N ASP A 56 -20.53 -3.11 -30.81
CA ASP A 56 -21.70 -3.95 -31.06
C ASP A 56 -21.58 -5.35 -30.44
N GLY A 57 -21.04 -5.42 -29.22
CA GLY A 57 -20.84 -6.67 -28.50
C GLY A 57 -19.59 -7.45 -28.90
N VAL A 58 -18.80 -6.96 -29.86
CA VAL A 58 -17.55 -7.62 -30.30
C VAL A 58 -16.35 -6.90 -29.71
N TYR A 59 -15.41 -7.65 -29.13
CA TYR A 59 -14.14 -7.11 -28.68
C TYR A 59 -13.25 -6.73 -29.87
N VAL A 60 -12.76 -5.49 -29.88
CA VAL A 60 -11.76 -5.03 -30.85
C VAL A 60 -10.36 -5.31 -30.28
N PRO A 61 -9.50 -6.07 -30.97
CA PRO A 61 -8.14 -6.32 -30.51
C PRO A 61 -7.27 -5.05 -30.63
N SER A 62 -6.43 -4.81 -29.62
CA SER A 62 -5.37 -3.80 -29.65
C SER A 62 -4.23 -4.21 -30.60
N PRO A 63 -3.42 -3.29 -31.15
CA PRO A 63 -3.42 -1.84 -30.92
C PRO A 63 -4.65 -1.14 -31.50
N TYR A 64 -5.10 -0.07 -30.84
CA TYR A 64 -6.19 0.78 -31.29
C TYR A 64 -5.63 1.98 -32.05
N LYS A 65 -6.09 2.15 -33.29
CA LYS A 65 -5.90 3.35 -34.09
C LYS A 65 -7.25 3.98 -34.36
N ILE A 66 -7.59 5.03 -33.61
CA ILE A 66 -8.89 5.71 -33.68
C ILE A 66 -8.72 7.07 -34.35
N GLU A 67 -9.35 7.26 -35.49
CA GLU A 67 -9.32 8.49 -36.28
C GLU A 67 -10.72 9.12 -36.29
N PHE A 68 -10.84 10.39 -35.91
CA PHE A 68 -12.12 11.11 -35.94
C PHE A 68 -12.18 12.07 -37.13
N GLU A 69 -13.24 11.96 -37.93
CA GLU A 69 -13.61 12.88 -39.02
C GLU A 69 -14.87 13.68 -38.62
N GLU A 70 -15.47 14.46 -39.53
CA GLU A 70 -16.60 15.34 -39.20
C GLU A 70 -17.87 14.58 -38.79
N ASP A 71 -18.21 13.49 -39.50
CA ASP A 71 -19.46 12.72 -39.33
C ASP A 71 -19.24 11.22 -39.10
N LEU A 72 -17.98 10.77 -39.09
CA LEU A 72 -17.60 9.38 -38.89
C LEU A 72 -16.32 9.28 -38.08
N PHE A 73 -16.05 8.09 -37.56
CA PHE A 73 -14.77 7.76 -36.96
C PHE A 73 -14.32 6.38 -37.46
N ARG A 74 -13.01 6.16 -37.52
CA ARG A 74 -12.42 4.87 -37.89
C ARG A 74 -11.77 4.24 -36.69
N ILE A 75 -12.03 2.95 -36.45
CA ILE A 75 -11.28 2.14 -35.49
C ILE A 75 -10.55 1.07 -36.28
N ASN A 76 -9.22 1.07 -36.25
CA ASN A 76 -8.37 0.12 -36.97
C ASN A 76 -8.70 0.05 -38.48
N GLY A 77 -9.06 1.20 -39.07
CA GLY A 77 -9.43 1.33 -40.48
C GLY A 77 -10.89 0.99 -40.82
N GLN A 78 -11.67 0.44 -39.88
CA GLN A 78 -13.10 0.19 -40.07
C GLN A 78 -13.90 1.46 -39.77
N GLU A 79 -14.80 1.83 -40.67
CA GLU A 79 -15.60 3.05 -40.59
C GLU A 79 -16.87 2.84 -39.76
N TYR A 80 -17.15 3.81 -38.89
CA TYR A 80 -18.34 3.88 -38.06
C TYR A 80 -18.98 5.26 -38.20
N SER A 81 -20.26 5.29 -38.58
CA SER A 81 -20.99 6.55 -38.68
C SER A 81 -21.26 7.09 -37.27
N ALA A 82 -21.06 8.39 -37.05
CA ALA A 82 -21.44 9.01 -35.78
C ALA A 82 -22.95 8.90 -35.53
N SER A 83 -23.74 8.85 -36.60
CA SER A 83 -25.21 8.78 -36.54
C SER A 83 -25.75 7.42 -36.09
N SER A 84 -24.94 6.35 -36.13
CA SER A 84 -25.36 5.03 -35.65
C SER A 84 -25.30 4.89 -34.12
N TYR A 85 -24.81 5.90 -33.40
CA TYR A 85 -24.72 5.89 -31.94
C TYR A 85 -25.48 7.06 -31.34
N ASP A 86 -26.06 6.86 -30.16
CA ASP A 86 -26.72 7.95 -29.45
C ASP A 86 -25.67 8.86 -28.76
N LEU A 87 -25.23 9.89 -29.47
CA LEU A 87 -24.29 10.86 -28.95
C LEU A 87 -24.97 12.05 -28.22
N THR A 88 -26.28 11.99 -27.97
CA THR A 88 -27.02 13.10 -27.34
C THR A 88 -26.51 13.42 -25.93
N ARG A 89 -25.99 12.43 -25.20
CA ARG A 89 -25.37 12.62 -23.86
C ARG A 89 -24.18 13.59 -23.89
N TYR A 90 -23.47 13.69 -25.01
CA TYR A 90 -22.32 14.58 -25.15
C TYR A 90 -22.71 16.04 -25.35
N VAL A 91 -23.89 16.30 -25.92
CA VAL A 91 -24.40 17.65 -26.18
C VAL A 91 -24.63 18.41 -24.86
N ASN A 92 -24.97 17.70 -23.77
CA ASN A 92 -25.39 18.31 -22.50
C ASN A 92 -24.30 18.45 -21.41
N ARG A 93 -23.11 17.84 -21.57
CA ARG A 93 -22.03 17.94 -20.55
C ARG A 93 -21.20 19.23 -20.63
N GLY A 94 -21.22 19.95 -21.75
CA GLY A 94 -20.38 21.13 -21.99
C GLY A 94 -20.73 22.38 -21.17
N GLY A 95 -21.94 22.45 -20.59
CA GLY A 95 -22.46 23.68 -19.97
C GLY A 95 -22.49 23.73 -18.43
N GLY A 96 -22.38 22.60 -17.72
CA GLY A 96 -22.82 22.51 -16.33
C GLY A 96 -21.79 22.86 -15.24
N MET A 97 -20.49 22.72 -15.50
CA MET A 97 -19.44 22.81 -14.44
C MET A 97 -18.51 24.01 -14.54
N ARG A 98 -18.76 24.97 -15.44
CA ARG A 98 -18.29 26.33 -15.17
C ARG A 98 -19.16 26.89 -14.07
N GLY A 99 -18.79 26.53 -12.84
CA GLY A 99 -19.40 26.96 -11.62
C GLY A 99 -19.84 28.40 -11.78
N ARG A 100 -21.12 28.63 -11.49
CA ARG A 100 -21.63 29.86 -10.96
C ARG A 100 -20.73 30.18 -9.76
N ARG A 101 -19.53 30.73 -10.02
CA ARG A 101 -18.62 31.24 -9.00
C ARG A 101 -19.55 32.10 -8.16
N PRO A 102 -19.69 31.83 -6.85
CA PRO A 102 -20.49 32.68 -5.98
C PRO A 102 -20.05 34.09 -6.30
N ARG A 103 -20.99 34.88 -6.83
CA ARG A 103 -20.72 36.22 -7.35
C ARG A 103 -20.16 36.97 -6.15
N GLY A 104 -18.83 37.06 -6.10
CA GLY A 104 -18.09 37.59 -4.97
C GLY A 104 -18.67 38.96 -4.69
N MET A 105 -19.33 39.05 -3.54
CA MET A 105 -19.92 40.26 -3.04
C MET A 105 -18.74 41.19 -2.73
N GLY A 106 -18.61 42.27 -3.50
CA GLY A 106 -17.75 43.40 -3.17
C GLY A 106 -16.34 43.34 -3.78
N PHE A 107 -16.17 43.95 -4.94
CA PHE A 107 -15.19 45.03 -5.08
C PHE A 107 -15.78 46.07 -6.04
N ARG A 108 -16.16 47.20 -5.43
CA ARG A 108 -16.79 48.36 -6.03
C ARG A 108 -15.65 49.26 -6.55
N GLY A 109 -15.60 49.51 -7.85
CA GLY A 109 -14.72 50.53 -8.43
C GLY A 109 -13.95 50.05 -9.64
N GLY A 110 -14.53 50.23 -10.82
CA GLY A 110 -13.83 49.99 -12.08
C GLY A 110 -14.81 49.79 -13.24
N GLU A 111 -15.33 50.89 -13.78
CA GLU A 111 -15.90 50.93 -15.12
C GLU A 111 -14.84 50.43 -16.12
N ARG A 112 -14.88 49.16 -16.46
CA ARG A 112 -14.11 48.62 -17.59
C ARG A 112 -15.06 47.91 -18.52
N PHE A 113 -15.24 48.55 -19.67
CA PHE A 113 -15.55 47.96 -20.97
C PHE A 113 -16.25 46.62 -20.90
N ARG A 114 -17.59 46.70 -20.87
CA ARG A 114 -18.47 45.60 -21.24
C ARG A 114 -18.37 45.41 -22.75
N GLY A 115 -17.22 44.92 -23.20
CA GLY A 115 -17.08 44.34 -24.53
C GLY A 115 -18.02 43.16 -24.57
N GLU A 116 -19.05 43.30 -25.38
CA GLU A 116 -19.95 42.25 -25.82
C GLU A 116 -19.09 41.16 -26.48
N ARG A 117 -18.50 40.28 -25.66
CA ARG A 117 -17.98 39.01 -26.14
C ARG A 117 -19.22 38.27 -26.59
N SER A 118 -19.53 38.39 -27.88
CA SER A 118 -20.33 37.41 -28.62
C SER A 118 -19.86 36.06 -28.10
N GLN A 119 -20.71 35.41 -27.32
CA GLN A 119 -20.56 34.00 -27.09
C GLN A 119 -20.86 33.41 -28.45
N ASP A 120 -19.84 33.33 -29.30
CA ASP A 120 -19.86 32.42 -30.43
C ASP A 120 -20.08 31.07 -29.78
N VAL A 121 -21.34 30.65 -29.81
CA VAL A 121 -21.79 29.31 -29.46
C VAL A 121 -21.13 28.45 -30.51
N THR A 122 -19.88 28.08 -30.25
CA THR A 122 -19.13 27.14 -31.06
C THR A 122 -19.96 25.88 -31.00
N GLU A 123 -20.58 25.56 -32.13
CA GLU A 123 -21.49 24.44 -32.26
C GLU A 123 -20.77 23.20 -31.73
N TYR A 124 -21.28 22.67 -30.62
CA TYR A 124 -20.57 21.64 -29.89
C TYR A 124 -20.67 20.34 -30.69
N ASN A 125 -19.58 19.95 -31.34
CA ASN A 125 -19.54 18.68 -32.08
C ASN A 125 -19.57 17.51 -31.08
N PRO A 126 -20.62 16.66 -31.05
CA PRO A 126 -20.71 15.53 -30.13
C PRO A 126 -19.57 14.50 -30.28
N LEU A 127 -18.99 14.35 -31.49
CA LEU A 127 -17.82 13.50 -31.71
C LEU A 127 -16.59 13.99 -30.94
N SER A 128 -16.50 15.29 -30.64
CA SER A 128 -15.44 15.79 -29.76
C SER A 128 -15.57 15.29 -28.32
N GLY A 129 -16.81 15.09 -27.87
CA GLY A 129 -17.11 14.47 -26.60
C GLY A 129 -16.69 13.01 -26.58
N LEU A 130 -17.09 12.25 -27.60
CA LEU A 130 -16.71 10.85 -27.76
C LEU A 130 -15.19 10.68 -27.87
N ALA A 131 -14.50 11.48 -28.69
CA ALA A 131 -13.06 11.42 -28.85
C ALA A 131 -12.32 11.62 -27.52
N ARG A 132 -12.80 12.55 -26.69
CA ARG A 132 -12.24 12.76 -25.35
C ARG A 132 -12.48 11.57 -24.42
N GLU A 133 -13.62 10.90 -24.52
CA GLU A 133 -13.88 9.69 -23.72
C GLU A 133 -13.09 8.49 -24.22
N MET A 134 -12.95 8.32 -25.53
CA MET A 134 -12.08 7.31 -26.16
C MET A 134 -10.62 7.51 -25.78
N ALA A 135 -10.18 8.76 -25.54
CA ALA A 135 -8.83 9.03 -25.07
C ALA A 135 -8.54 8.42 -23.69
N TYR A 136 -9.56 8.04 -22.91
CA TYR A 136 -9.39 7.32 -21.65
C TYR A 136 -8.99 5.85 -21.84
N LEU A 137 -9.03 5.31 -23.06
CA LEU A 137 -8.40 4.02 -23.38
C LEU A 137 -6.90 4.04 -23.01
N ASN A 138 -6.21 5.18 -23.17
CA ASN A 138 -4.82 5.42 -22.72
C ASN A 138 -4.59 5.31 -21.20
N HIS A 139 -5.65 5.05 -20.44
CA HIS A 139 -5.61 4.91 -19.00
C HIS A 139 -6.30 3.62 -18.55
N GLY A 140 -6.41 2.64 -19.45
CA GLY A 140 -7.02 1.34 -19.16
C GLY A 140 -8.54 1.34 -19.10
N ALA A 141 -9.23 2.42 -19.51
CA ALA A 141 -10.70 2.42 -19.48
C ALA A 141 -11.29 1.35 -20.41
N ILE A 142 -12.51 0.93 -20.10
CA ILE A 142 -13.31 0.05 -20.94
C ILE A 142 -14.37 0.89 -21.63
N VAL A 143 -14.35 0.92 -22.95
CA VAL A 143 -15.32 1.63 -23.77
C VAL A 143 -16.23 0.62 -24.46
N ILE A 144 -17.53 0.80 -24.31
CA ILE A 144 -18.56 -0.01 -24.94
C ILE A 144 -19.36 0.89 -25.88
N LEU A 145 -19.28 0.56 -27.16
CA LEU A 145 -20.09 1.15 -28.22
C LEU A 145 -21.13 0.14 -28.67
N LYS A 146 -22.39 0.55 -28.71
CA LYS A 146 -23.47 -0.25 -29.30
C LYS A 146 -24.39 0.67 -30.09
N SER A 147 -24.74 0.21 -31.28
CA SER A 147 -25.63 0.93 -32.19
C SER A 147 -26.93 1.32 -31.50
N ASP A 148 -27.39 2.54 -31.80
CA ASP A 148 -28.59 3.19 -31.23
C ASP A 148 -28.57 3.39 -29.70
N MET A 149 -27.43 3.17 -29.04
CA MET A 149 -27.26 3.39 -27.61
C MET A 149 -26.13 4.38 -27.30
N PRO A 150 -26.20 5.05 -26.14
CA PRO A 150 -25.13 5.95 -25.72
C PRO A 150 -23.87 5.16 -25.37
N PRO A 151 -22.68 5.65 -25.74
CA PRO A 151 -21.42 5.04 -25.33
C PRO A 151 -21.33 4.95 -23.80
N MET A 152 -20.82 3.82 -23.32
CA MET A 152 -20.57 3.58 -21.90
C MET A 152 -19.08 3.45 -21.65
N LEU A 153 -18.61 4.19 -20.65
CA LEU A 153 -17.23 4.19 -20.19
C LEU A 153 -17.20 3.58 -18.79
N VAL A 154 -16.44 2.49 -18.63
CA VAL A 154 -16.27 1.79 -17.35
C VAL A 154 -14.81 1.81 -16.96
N TRP A 155 -14.52 2.24 -15.73
CA TRP A 155 -13.14 2.27 -15.21
C TRP A 155 -12.78 0.95 -14.53
N PRO A 156 -11.55 0.42 -14.71
CA PRO A 156 -11.10 -0.81 -14.04
C PRO A 156 -11.27 -0.76 -12.51
N GLY A 157 -10.96 0.38 -11.88
CA GLY A 157 -11.09 0.56 -10.43
C GLY A 157 -12.51 0.81 -9.91
N GLN A 158 -13.52 0.83 -10.79
CA GLN A 158 -14.93 0.89 -10.40
C GLN A 158 -15.56 -0.49 -10.63
N HIS A 159 -16.12 -0.71 -11.81
CA HIS A 159 -16.79 -1.96 -12.19
C HIS A 159 -16.15 -2.64 -13.39
N GLY A 160 -15.07 -2.06 -13.94
CA GLY A 160 -14.44 -2.61 -15.13
C GLY A 160 -13.80 -3.96 -14.86
N TYR A 161 -13.28 -4.16 -13.65
CA TYR A 161 -12.75 -5.45 -13.23
C TYR A 161 -13.83 -6.55 -13.20
N GLU A 162 -14.97 -6.29 -12.56
CA GLU A 162 -16.10 -7.23 -12.47
C GLU A 162 -16.70 -7.52 -13.85
N LEU A 163 -16.77 -6.50 -14.72
CA LEU A 163 -17.15 -6.68 -16.11
C LEU A 163 -16.22 -7.67 -16.82
N LEU A 164 -14.90 -7.44 -16.76
CA LEU A 164 -13.92 -8.30 -17.41
C LEU A 164 -13.95 -9.73 -16.86
N GLN A 165 -14.09 -9.90 -15.54
CA GLN A 165 -14.27 -11.23 -14.94
C GLN A 165 -15.51 -11.93 -15.50
N THR A 166 -16.63 -11.23 -15.59
CA THR A 166 -17.89 -11.76 -16.11
C THR A 166 -17.75 -12.15 -17.58
N LEU A 167 -17.13 -11.29 -18.40
CA LEU A 167 -16.89 -11.55 -19.82
C LEU A 167 -15.87 -12.66 -20.08
N VAL A 168 -14.90 -12.89 -19.17
CA VAL A 168 -14.01 -14.06 -19.26
C VAL A 168 -14.75 -15.33 -18.88
N ALA A 169 -15.66 -15.28 -17.90
CA ALA A 169 -16.45 -16.43 -17.49
C ALA A 169 -17.42 -16.93 -18.57
N THR A 170 -17.82 -16.08 -19.55
CA THR A 170 -18.66 -16.54 -20.67
C THR A 170 -17.96 -17.57 -21.57
N ALA A 171 -16.63 -17.67 -21.51
CA ALA A 171 -15.88 -18.70 -22.24
C ALA A 171 -16.18 -20.13 -21.74
N ASP A 172 -16.60 -20.28 -20.48
CA ASP A 172 -16.97 -21.57 -19.89
C ASP A 172 -18.43 -21.97 -20.18
N GLY A 173 -19.24 -21.02 -20.67
CA GLY A 173 -20.64 -21.23 -21.02
C GLY A 173 -21.48 -19.95 -20.88
N PRO A 174 -22.73 -19.96 -21.37
CA PRO A 174 -23.64 -18.83 -21.24
C PRO A 174 -23.97 -18.57 -19.77
N ILE A 175 -23.97 -17.29 -19.37
CA ILE A 175 -24.33 -16.84 -18.02
C ILE A 175 -25.84 -16.59 -17.99
N GLU A 176 -26.59 -17.36 -17.20
CA GLU A 176 -28.06 -17.26 -17.12
C GLU A 176 -28.54 -16.08 -16.26
N ASP A 177 -27.76 -15.67 -15.26
CA ASP A 177 -28.10 -14.59 -14.33
C ASP A 177 -26.98 -13.55 -14.30
N VAL A 178 -27.20 -12.43 -15.01
CA VAL A 178 -26.23 -11.34 -15.08
C VAL A 178 -26.48 -10.37 -13.93
N GLU A 179 -25.62 -10.42 -12.91
CA GLU A 179 -25.66 -9.43 -11.84
C GLU A 179 -25.09 -8.10 -12.35
N VAL A 180 -25.96 -7.10 -12.50
CA VAL A 180 -25.54 -5.75 -12.89
C VAL A 180 -25.11 -4.97 -11.64
N PRO A 181 -23.88 -4.40 -11.60
CA PRO A 181 -23.41 -3.67 -10.44
C PRO A 181 -24.30 -2.47 -10.09
N ARG A 182 -24.58 -2.26 -8.80
CA ARG A 182 -25.50 -1.21 -8.33
C ARG A 182 -25.10 0.22 -8.70
N ALA A 183 -23.82 0.49 -9.02
CA ALA A 183 -23.41 1.83 -9.43
C ALA A 183 -23.66 2.12 -10.92
N VAL A 184 -24.02 1.10 -11.72
CA VAL A 184 -24.61 1.30 -13.04
C VAL A 184 -26.06 1.74 -12.83
N THR A 185 -26.27 3.05 -12.75
CA THR A 185 -27.53 3.63 -12.26
C THR A 185 -28.54 3.92 -13.35
N THR A 186 -28.11 4.13 -14.60
CA THR A 186 -29.03 4.43 -15.70
C THR A 186 -29.57 3.15 -16.32
N VAL A 187 -30.85 3.15 -16.68
CA VAL A 187 -31.52 1.97 -17.26
C VAL A 187 -30.85 1.60 -18.59
N GLU A 188 -30.41 2.59 -19.37
CA GLU A 188 -29.72 2.33 -20.63
C GLU A 188 -28.36 1.66 -20.41
N ASP A 189 -27.58 2.10 -19.42
CA ASP A 189 -26.28 1.47 -19.13
C ASP A 189 -26.44 0.06 -18.56
N GLN A 190 -27.50 -0.19 -17.76
CA GLN A 190 -27.82 -1.53 -17.27
C GLN A 190 -28.20 -2.48 -18.41
N GLN A 191 -28.99 -1.98 -19.37
CA GLN A 191 -29.34 -2.74 -20.57
C GLN A 191 -28.11 -3.01 -21.42
N LEU A 192 -27.26 -2.01 -21.66
CA LEU A 192 -26.02 -2.16 -22.43
C LEU A 192 -25.08 -3.18 -21.79
N TRP A 193 -24.93 -3.14 -20.45
CA TRP A 193 -24.16 -4.11 -19.70
C TRP A 193 -24.70 -5.53 -19.88
N THR A 194 -26.01 -5.71 -19.67
CA THR A 194 -26.67 -7.01 -19.78
C THR A 194 -26.55 -7.56 -21.19
N ASP A 195 -26.82 -6.74 -22.19
CA ASP A 195 -26.73 -7.12 -23.59
C ASP A 195 -25.30 -7.50 -23.99
N LEU A 196 -24.30 -6.77 -23.48
CA LEU A 196 -22.90 -7.11 -23.70
C LEU A 196 -22.62 -8.49 -23.10
N VAL A 197 -22.90 -8.71 -21.80
CA VAL A 197 -22.59 -9.99 -21.14
C VAL A 197 -23.32 -11.18 -21.78
N VAL A 198 -24.61 -11.05 -22.09
CA VAL A 198 -25.41 -12.15 -22.67
C VAL A 198 -24.99 -12.47 -24.10
N GLY A 199 -24.60 -11.45 -24.88
CA GLY A 199 -24.25 -11.60 -26.30
C GLY A 199 -22.76 -11.77 -26.59
N PHE A 200 -21.90 -11.71 -25.56
CA PHE A 200 -20.45 -11.68 -25.76
C PHE A 200 -19.88 -13.06 -26.08
N ASP A 201 -19.22 -13.17 -27.24
CA ASP A 201 -18.42 -14.33 -27.62
C ASP A 201 -16.94 -14.05 -27.34
N ALA A 202 -16.38 -14.76 -26.36
CA ALA A 202 -15.03 -14.52 -25.85
C ALA A 202 -13.96 -14.97 -26.87
N THR A 203 -13.33 -14.01 -27.52
CA THR A 203 -12.24 -14.29 -28.47
C THR A 203 -10.92 -14.63 -27.76
N GLU A 204 -10.05 -15.43 -28.39
CA GLU A 204 -8.74 -15.77 -27.83
C GLU A 204 -7.87 -14.54 -27.50
N PRO A 205 -7.79 -13.48 -28.36
CA PRO A 205 -7.06 -12.26 -28.02
C PRO A 205 -7.64 -11.52 -26.81
N PHE A 206 -8.96 -11.55 -26.63
CA PHE A 206 -9.61 -10.99 -25.46
C PHE A 206 -9.20 -11.77 -24.21
N LEU A 207 -9.35 -13.10 -24.21
CA LEU A 207 -9.07 -13.96 -23.06
C LEU A 207 -7.62 -13.84 -22.59
N ALA A 208 -6.66 -13.82 -23.52
CA ALA A 208 -5.25 -13.66 -23.17
C ALA A 208 -4.97 -12.33 -22.44
N ARG A 209 -5.56 -11.24 -22.92
CA ARG A 209 -5.32 -9.89 -22.39
C ARG A 209 -6.11 -9.62 -21.12
N ALA A 210 -7.41 -9.91 -21.11
CA ALA A 210 -8.27 -9.78 -19.95
C ALA A 210 -7.80 -10.70 -18.81
N GLY A 211 -7.41 -11.94 -19.10
CA GLY A 211 -6.87 -12.87 -18.11
C GLY A 211 -5.59 -12.36 -17.46
N THR A 212 -4.68 -11.74 -18.23
CA THR A 212 -3.46 -11.12 -17.68
C THR A 212 -3.81 -10.00 -16.70
N LEU A 213 -4.69 -9.09 -17.08
CA LEU A 213 -5.11 -7.97 -16.21
C LEU A 213 -5.86 -8.48 -14.97
N ILE A 214 -6.75 -9.45 -15.12
CA ILE A 214 -7.50 -10.03 -14.01
C ILE A 214 -6.56 -10.71 -13.01
N ASN A 215 -5.56 -11.45 -13.49
CA ASN A 215 -4.56 -12.09 -12.63
C ASN A 215 -3.70 -11.07 -11.89
N GLU A 216 -3.32 -9.96 -12.55
CA GLU A 216 -2.60 -8.87 -11.91
C GLU A 216 -3.45 -8.24 -10.80
N MET A 217 -4.71 -7.89 -11.08
CA MET A 217 -5.62 -7.30 -10.10
C MET A 217 -5.91 -8.25 -8.93
N ASN A 218 -6.14 -9.55 -9.19
CA ASN A 218 -6.27 -10.58 -8.16
C ASN A 218 -5.02 -10.65 -7.26
N SER A 219 -3.83 -10.53 -7.83
CA SER A 219 -2.58 -10.54 -7.06
C SER A 219 -2.44 -9.31 -6.15
N ILE A 220 -2.94 -8.15 -6.60
CA ILE A 220 -2.97 -6.92 -5.82
C ILE A 220 -4.00 -7.03 -4.70
N GLU A 221 -5.22 -7.49 -4.99
CA GLU A 221 -6.29 -7.67 -4.01
C GLU A 221 -5.88 -8.67 -2.93
N THR A 222 -5.39 -9.85 -3.30
CA THR A 222 -4.91 -10.84 -2.32
C THR A 222 -3.76 -10.32 -1.47
N THR A 223 -2.90 -9.45 -2.01
CA THR A 223 -1.84 -8.80 -1.24
C THR A 223 -2.41 -7.75 -0.28
N ALA A 224 -3.37 -6.94 -0.73
CA ALA A 224 -4.05 -5.94 0.08
C ALA A 224 -4.87 -6.58 1.21
N GLU A 225 -5.62 -7.64 0.93
CA GLU A 225 -6.35 -8.43 1.92
C GLU A 225 -5.42 -9.00 2.99
N ARG A 226 -4.28 -9.58 2.58
CA ARG A 226 -3.26 -10.08 3.53
C ARG A 226 -2.72 -8.95 4.42
N GLN A 227 -2.48 -7.77 3.84
CA GLN A 227 -2.04 -6.59 4.61
C GLN A 227 -3.13 -6.11 5.59
N HIS A 228 -4.38 -6.03 5.15
CA HIS A 228 -5.52 -5.66 6.00
C HIS A 228 -5.76 -6.67 7.12
N ALA A 229 -5.68 -7.97 6.82
CA ALA A 229 -5.81 -9.03 7.81
C ALA A 229 -4.68 -8.97 8.84
N ALA A 230 -3.43 -8.75 8.41
CA ALA A 230 -2.29 -8.56 9.29
C ALA A 230 -2.45 -7.31 10.18
N GLN A 231 -2.96 -6.20 9.62
CA GLN A 231 -3.23 -4.99 10.38
C GLN A 231 -4.31 -5.22 11.45
N ARG A 232 -5.42 -5.88 11.10
CA ARG A 232 -6.48 -6.22 12.08
C ARG A 232 -5.94 -7.11 13.21
N LEU A 233 -5.13 -8.11 12.87
CA LEU A 233 -4.48 -8.97 13.86
C LEU A 233 -3.56 -8.14 14.79
N SER A 234 -2.78 -7.23 14.21
CA SER A 234 -1.92 -6.32 14.95
C SER A 234 -2.72 -5.42 15.91
N GLU A 235 -3.84 -4.86 15.46
CA GLU A 235 -4.73 -4.05 16.31
C GLU A 235 -5.31 -4.87 17.47
N GLN A 236 -5.73 -6.12 17.21
CA GLN A 236 -6.27 -7.02 18.24
C GLN A 236 -5.21 -7.42 19.28
N ILE A 237 -3.96 -7.65 18.87
CA ILE A 237 -2.88 -8.08 19.76
C ILE A 237 -2.20 -6.87 20.45
N GLY A 238 -2.23 -5.69 19.83
CA GLY A 238 -1.50 -4.51 20.30
C GLY A 238 -1.84 -4.10 21.73
N TYR A 239 -3.13 -3.98 22.06
CA TYR A 239 -3.56 -3.60 23.41
C TYR A 239 -3.14 -4.61 24.50
N PRO A 240 -3.48 -5.91 24.43
CA PRO A 240 -3.08 -6.85 25.48
C PRO A 240 -1.55 -6.98 25.59
N LEU A 241 -0.83 -6.88 24.47
CA LEU A 241 0.63 -6.92 24.46
C LEU A 241 1.24 -5.70 25.16
N THR A 242 0.73 -4.49 24.92
CA THR A 242 1.23 -3.27 25.60
C THR A 242 0.97 -3.30 27.10
N VAL A 243 -0.23 -3.73 27.53
CA VAL A 243 -0.55 -3.93 28.95
C VAL A 243 0.40 -4.94 29.59
N PHE A 244 0.61 -6.08 28.93
CA PHE A 244 1.55 -7.10 29.39
C PHE A 244 2.98 -6.54 29.53
N ALA A 245 3.44 -5.80 28.52
CA ALA A 245 4.76 -5.18 28.53
C ALA A 245 4.93 -4.15 29.65
N LEU A 246 3.91 -3.35 29.93
CA LEU A 246 3.90 -2.41 31.06
C LEU A 246 4.06 -3.12 32.41
N VAL A 247 3.29 -4.18 32.64
CA VAL A 247 3.42 -5.00 33.85
C VAL A 247 4.82 -5.58 33.95
N LEU A 248 5.36 -6.11 32.84
CA LEU A 248 6.70 -6.69 32.79
C LEU A 248 7.79 -5.66 33.10
N VAL A 249 7.67 -4.42 32.60
CA VAL A 249 8.56 -3.30 32.92
C VAL A 249 8.53 -2.99 34.42
N VAL A 250 7.35 -2.89 35.03
CA VAL A 250 7.22 -2.63 36.48
C VAL A 250 7.87 -3.74 37.31
N VAL A 251 7.61 -5.00 36.97
CA VAL A 251 8.23 -6.17 37.62
C VAL A 251 9.75 -6.14 37.48
N ALA A 252 10.26 -5.83 36.28
CA ALA A 252 11.69 -5.75 36.03
C ALA A 252 12.37 -4.62 36.81
N VAL A 253 11.76 -3.44 36.88
CA VAL A 253 12.27 -2.32 37.69
C VAL A 253 12.31 -2.70 39.17
N GLY A 254 11.24 -3.28 39.71
CA GLY A 254 11.22 -3.76 41.10
C GLY A 254 12.31 -4.79 41.37
N HIS A 255 12.52 -5.73 40.44
CA HIS A 255 13.58 -6.73 40.52
C HIS A 255 14.98 -6.09 40.49
N LEU A 256 15.21 -5.13 39.57
CA LEU A 256 16.48 -4.41 39.42
C LEU A 256 16.84 -3.61 40.68
N LEU A 257 15.87 -2.91 41.27
CA LEU A 257 16.07 -2.11 42.50
C LEU A 257 16.42 -3.00 43.69
N THR A 258 15.71 -4.11 43.86
CA THR A 258 15.98 -5.08 44.94
C THR A 258 17.38 -5.69 44.80
N TYR A 259 17.81 -5.99 43.56
CA TYR A 259 19.06 -6.69 43.31
C TYR A 259 20.29 -5.78 43.11
N ALA A 260 20.09 -4.48 42.84
CA ALA A 260 21.18 -3.51 42.71
C ALA A 260 22.05 -3.43 43.97
N GLN A 261 21.42 -3.51 45.15
CA GLN A 261 22.13 -3.49 46.43
C GLN A 261 23.02 -4.73 46.62
N ALA A 262 22.49 -5.91 46.31
CA ALA A 262 23.20 -7.19 46.46
C ALA A 262 24.36 -7.35 45.45
N THR A 263 24.28 -6.71 44.29
CA THR A 263 25.31 -6.86 43.23
C THR A 263 26.52 -5.95 43.46
N ASN A 264 26.33 -4.82 44.15
CA ASN A 264 27.37 -3.83 44.40
C ASN A 264 28.17 -4.09 45.70
N LEU A 265 27.54 -4.74 46.69
CA LEU A 265 28.22 -5.13 47.92
C LEU A 265 28.92 -6.49 47.72
N GLN A 266 30.25 -6.51 47.83
CA GLN A 266 31.02 -7.76 47.90
C GLN A 266 30.77 -8.41 49.27
N ILE A 267 29.71 -9.22 49.38
CA ILE A 267 29.35 -9.92 50.62
C ILE A 267 29.78 -11.40 50.46
N ASP A 268 30.66 -11.86 51.33
CA ASP A 268 31.17 -13.24 51.39
C ASP A 268 30.22 -14.22 52.12
N ASP A 269 28.98 -13.81 52.42
CA ASP A 269 28.00 -14.66 53.10
C ASP A 269 27.48 -15.79 52.17
N PRO A 270 27.65 -17.08 52.52
CA PRO A 270 27.16 -18.20 51.72
C PRO A 270 25.65 -18.18 51.49
N LYS A 271 24.84 -17.70 52.45
CA LYS A 271 23.37 -17.60 52.29
C LYS A 271 22.99 -16.57 51.22
N MET A 272 23.71 -15.44 51.20
CA MET A 272 23.51 -14.39 50.20
C MET A 272 23.84 -14.88 48.79
N ARG A 273 24.84 -15.76 48.64
CA ARG A 273 25.22 -16.35 47.35
C ARG A 273 24.10 -17.18 46.72
N GLU A 274 23.32 -17.93 47.51
CA GLU A 274 22.17 -18.70 47.00
C GLU A 274 21.05 -17.78 46.52
N THR A 275 20.72 -16.75 47.30
CA THR A 275 19.73 -15.73 46.92
C THR A 275 20.13 -15.04 45.62
N ILE A 276 21.41 -14.70 45.46
CA ILE A 276 21.96 -14.11 44.25
C ILE A 276 21.81 -15.04 43.03
N LYS A 277 22.07 -16.35 43.20
CA LYS A 277 21.88 -17.33 42.11
C LYS A 277 20.42 -17.39 41.67
N LYS A 278 19.48 -17.44 42.61
CA LYS A 278 18.03 -17.44 42.31
C LYS A 278 17.61 -16.15 41.61
N SER A 279 18.06 -15.01 42.12
CA SER A 279 17.77 -13.69 41.51
C SER A 279 18.31 -13.59 40.09
N THR A 280 19.51 -14.11 39.82
CA THR A 280 20.09 -14.12 38.46
C THR A 280 19.23 -14.93 37.48
N VAL A 281 18.69 -16.07 37.91
CA VAL A 281 17.77 -16.88 37.08
C VAL A 281 16.48 -16.10 36.79
N ILE A 282 15.91 -15.43 37.78
CA ILE A 282 14.72 -14.58 37.60
C ILE A 282 15.01 -13.44 36.61
N SER A 283 16.16 -12.77 36.73
CA SER A 283 16.58 -11.74 35.77
C SER A 283 16.67 -12.28 34.34
N LEU A 284 17.21 -13.50 34.15
CA LEU A 284 17.30 -14.13 32.82
C LEU A 284 15.92 -14.47 32.24
N VAL A 285 14.96 -14.88 33.08
CA VAL A 285 13.58 -15.09 32.65
C VAL A 285 12.94 -13.78 32.20
N ILE A 286 13.12 -12.69 32.97
CA ILE A 286 12.63 -11.35 32.59
C ILE A 286 13.24 -10.90 31.27
N VAL A 287 14.56 -11.07 31.09
CA VAL A 287 15.28 -10.79 29.83
C VAL A 287 14.68 -11.56 28.66
N GLY A 288 14.41 -12.86 28.83
CA GLY A 288 13.77 -13.68 27.80
C GLY A 288 12.37 -13.19 27.42
N LEU A 289 11.53 -12.87 28.42
CA LEU A 289 10.18 -12.36 28.18
C LEU A 289 10.19 -10.99 27.50
N MET A 290 11.05 -10.06 27.95
CA MET A 290 11.19 -8.74 27.33
C MET A 290 11.69 -8.84 25.89
N SER A 291 12.62 -9.75 25.63
CA SER A 291 13.12 -9.99 24.28
C SER A 291 12.05 -10.60 23.36
N ALA A 292 11.15 -11.43 23.90
CA ALA A 292 10.02 -11.97 23.14
C ALA A 292 9.00 -10.86 22.78
N VAL A 293 8.68 -9.98 23.73
CA VAL A 293 7.81 -8.82 23.47
C VAL A 293 8.43 -7.91 22.39
N ASP A 294 9.72 -7.61 22.50
CA ASP A 294 10.46 -6.82 21.51
C ASP A 294 10.47 -7.49 20.12
N LEU A 295 10.56 -8.83 20.04
CA LEU A 295 10.40 -9.56 18.78
C LEU A 295 9.00 -9.37 18.20
N VAL A 296 7.94 -9.51 18.99
CA VAL A 296 6.56 -9.33 18.52
C VAL A 296 6.34 -7.92 17.97
N TRP A 297 6.81 -6.88 18.67
CA TRP A 297 6.71 -5.50 18.14
C TRP A 297 7.55 -5.28 16.89
N THR A 298 8.73 -5.89 16.79
CA THR A 298 9.52 -5.80 15.56
C THR A 298 8.77 -6.42 14.38
N LEU A 299 8.08 -7.55 14.59
CA LEU A 299 7.28 -8.20 13.56
C LEU A 299 6.07 -7.37 13.15
N VAL A 300 5.37 -6.79 14.13
CA VAL A 300 4.23 -5.88 13.87
C VAL A 300 4.68 -4.63 13.10
N ALA A 301 5.77 -4.01 13.53
CA ALA A 301 6.33 -2.83 12.88
C ALA A 301 6.84 -3.13 11.45
N HIS A 302 7.34 -4.35 11.22
CA HIS A 302 7.68 -4.83 9.89
C HIS A 302 6.45 -4.99 8.99
N GLN A 303 5.41 -5.67 9.48
CA GLN A 303 4.18 -5.92 8.70
C GLN A 303 3.42 -4.64 8.34
N THR A 304 3.47 -3.63 9.20
CA THR A 304 2.84 -2.32 8.96
C THR A 304 3.62 -1.42 8.01
N GLY A 305 4.83 -1.84 7.58
CA GLY A 305 5.70 -1.02 6.74
C GLY A 305 6.23 0.26 7.41
N THR A 306 6.03 0.40 8.73
CA THR A 306 6.48 1.58 9.50
C THR A 306 7.99 1.58 9.71
N MET A 307 8.63 0.41 9.66
CA MET A 307 10.09 0.26 9.71
C MET A 307 10.68 0.22 8.31
N ARG A 308 11.10 1.38 7.80
CA ARG A 308 11.94 1.47 6.61
C ARG A 308 13.41 1.38 7.02
N GLU A 309 13.96 0.18 6.95
CA GLU A 309 15.37 -0.05 7.29
C GLU A 309 16.28 0.61 6.24
N MET A 310 17.13 1.53 6.69
CA MET A 310 18.07 2.24 5.81
C MET A 310 19.35 1.43 5.55
N ASN A 311 19.63 0.40 6.34
CA ASN A 311 20.78 -0.47 6.17
C ASN A 311 20.48 -1.55 5.12
N PRO A 312 21.26 -1.65 4.01
CA PRO A 312 21.04 -2.65 2.97
C PRO A 312 21.24 -4.11 3.44
N LEU A 313 22.03 -4.33 4.50
CA LEU A 313 22.12 -5.66 5.12
C LEU A 313 20.89 -5.97 5.98
N GLY A 314 20.37 -4.95 6.66
CA GLY A 314 19.13 -5.05 7.42
C GLY A 314 17.93 -5.27 6.52
N SER A 315 17.84 -4.58 5.38
CA SER A 315 16.71 -4.72 4.45
C SER A 315 16.58 -6.14 3.88
N ARG A 316 17.69 -6.83 3.62
CA ARG A 316 17.68 -8.25 3.23
C ARG A 316 17.18 -9.15 4.36
N LEU A 317 17.68 -8.94 5.57
CA LEU A 317 17.22 -9.67 6.77
C LEU A 317 15.75 -9.41 7.11
N ILE A 318 15.23 -8.24 6.75
CA ILE A 318 13.87 -7.81 7.03
C ILE A 318 12.89 -8.28 5.95
N SER A 319 13.35 -8.42 4.70
CA SER A 319 12.50 -8.89 3.59
C SER A 319 11.85 -10.27 3.83
N ASP A 320 12.44 -11.09 4.72
CA ASP A 320 11.89 -12.36 5.16
C ASP A 320 11.67 -12.36 6.69
N PRO A 321 10.41 -12.28 7.17
CA PRO A 321 10.09 -12.35 8.59
C PRO A 321 10.69 -13.57 9.30
N LEU A 322 10.83 -14.70 8.60
CA LEU A 322 11.37 -15.92 9.19
C LEU A 322 12.87 -15.79 9.51
N GLN A 323 13.62 -15.10 8.66
CA GLN A 323 15.04 -14.85 8.91
C GLN A 323 15.23 -13.96 10.13
N LEU A 324 14.42 -12.91 10.26
CA LEU A 324 14.44 -12.02 11.42
C LEU A 324 14.12 -12.77 12.73
N ILE A 325 13.08 -13.61 12.73
CA ILE A 325 12.71 -14.44 13.89
C ILE A 325 13.85 -15.39 14.24
N THR A 326 14.35 -16.14 13.26
CA THR A 326 15.39 -17.14 13.47
C THR A 326 16.66 -16.51 14.01
N PHE A 327 17.10 -15.40 13.42
CA PHE A 327 18.28 -14.66 13.86
C PHE A 327 18.12 -14.16 15.30
N LYS A 328 17.00 -13.52 15.61
CA LYS A 328 16.75 -12.94 16.95
C LYS A 328 16.63 -14.04 18.00
N VAL A 329 15.86 -15.10 17.74
CA VAL A 329 15.70 -16.25 18.65
C VAL A 329 17.03 -16.96 18.89
N LEU A 330 17.85 -17.16 17.85
CA LEU A 330 19.14 -17.82 17.97
C LEU A 330 20.10 -17.01 18.85
N ILE A 331 20.25 -15.71 18.57
CA ILE A 331 21.18 -14.85 19.32
C ILE A 331 20.71 -14.67 20.76
N THR A 332 19.41 -14.49 20.99
CA THR A 332 18.88 -14.30 22.35
C THR A 332 19.01 -15.58 23.16
N SER A 333 18.68 -16.74 22.58
CA SER A 333 18.83 -18.05 23.22
C SER A 333 20.29 -18.36 23.54
N LEU A 334 21.22 -18.07 22.61
CA LEU A 334 22.66 -18.24 22.84
C LEU A 334 23.16 -17.32 23.96
N SER A 335 22.71 -16.07 23.96
CA SER A 335 23.09 -15.08 24.99
C SER A 335 22.57 -15.48 26.37
N ILE A 336 21.29 -15.85 26.48
CA ILE A 336 20.67 -16.31 27.73
C ILE A 336 21.34 -17.60 28.20
N GLY A 337 21.59 -18.56 27.29
CA GLY A 337 22.27 -19.81 27.61
C GLY A 337 23.69 -19.60 28.13
N LEU A 338 24.46 -18.70 27.52
CA LEU A 338 25.81 -18.36 27.97
C LEU A 338 25.79 -17.68 29.35
N LEU A 339 24.90 -16.71 29.58
CA LEU A 339 24.76 -16.06 30.88
C LEU A 339 24.27 -17.04 31.96
N PHE A 340 23.38 -17.96 31.60
CA PHE A 340 22.91 -19.01 32.50
C PHE A 340 24.04 -19.96 32.89
N TRP A 341 24.86 -20.37 31.93
CA TRP A 341 26.01 -21.26 32.18
C TRP A 341 27.08 -20.57 33.04
N LEU A 342 27.38 -19.31 32.77
CA LEU A 342 28.39 -18.52 33.49
C LEU A 342 27.86 -17.83 34.76
N ARG A 343 26.61 -18.08 35.18
CA ARG A 343 25.94 -17.36 36.30
C ARG A 343 26.69 -17.39 37.63
N GLU A 344 27.58 -18.37 37.81
CA GLU A 344 28.40 -18.47 39.02
C GLU A 344 29.45 -17.36 39.12
N LEU A 345 29.89 -16.82 37.98
CA LEU A 345 30.90 -15.77 37.90
C LEU A 345 30.30 -14.39 38.24
N PRO A 346 30.97 -13.56 39.06
CA PRO A 346 30.46 -12.23 39.44
C PRO A 346 30.29 -11.30 38.24
N PHE A 347 31.11 -11.48 37.20
CA PHE A 347 31.00 -10.72 35.96
C PHE A 347 29.69 -11.00 35.22
N ALA A 348 29.29 -12.28 35.10
CA ALA A 348 28.05 -12.67 34.41
C ALA A 348 26.81 -12.12 35.12
N ARG A 349 26.84 -12.01 36.45
CA ARG A 349 25.74 -11.42 37.25
C ARG A 349 25.58 -9.93 36.97
N ARG A 350 26.70 -9.19 36.92
CA ARG A 350 26.70 -7.77 36.54
C ARG A 350 26.22 -7.58 35.11
N ALA A 351 26.67 -8.42 34.19
CA ALA A 351 26.23 -8.39 32.80
C ALA A 351 24.72 -8.67 32.66
N THR A 352 24.20 -9.65 33.40
CA THR A 352 22.77 -9.99 33.41
C THR A 352 21.94 -8.82 33.95
N TRP A 353 22.39 -8.17 35.03
CA TRP A 353 21.73 -6.98 35.57
C TRP A 353 21.69 -5.84 34.55
N TRP A 354 22.82 -5.53 33.90
CA TRP A 354 22.88 -4.51 32.85
C TRP A 354 22.01 -4.85 31.65
N CYS A 355 22.00 -6.12 31.22
CA CYS A 355 21.14 -6.58 30.13
C CYS A 355 19.66 -6.41 30.46
N CYS A 356 19.25 -6.79 31.67
CA CYS A 356 17.89 -6.60 32.16
C CYS A 356 17.51 -5.11 32.20
N LEU A 357 18.41 -4.24 32.67
CA LEU A 357 18.17 -2.79 32.68
C LEU A 357 17.98 -2.23 31.27
N VAL A 358 18.88 -2.57 30.33
CA VAL A 358 18.81 -2.08 28.94
C VAL A 358 17.53 -2.54 28.27
N LEU A 359 17.16 -3.83 28.39
CA LEU A 359 15.91 -4.33 27.83
C LEU A 359 14.68 -3.67 28.46
N THR A 360 14.70 -3.41 29.77
CA THR A 360 13.61 -2.69 30.44
C THR A 360 13.42 -1.29 29.84
N LEU A 361 14.52 -0.56 29.60
CA LEU A 361 14.48 0.76 28.97
C LEU A 361 14.02 0.72 27.51
N LEU A 362 14.45 -0.29 26.75
CA LEU A 362 13.99 -0.49 25.36
C LEU A 362 12.51 -0.85 25.31
N THR A 363 12.03 -1.74 26.17
CA THR A 363 10.62 -2.09 26.27
C THR A 363 9.79 -0.86 26.65
N ALA A 364 10.24 -0.07 27.63
CA ALA A 364 9.56 1.17 28.00
C ALA A 364 9.48 2.16 26.82
N ARG A 365 10.58 2.34 26.08
CA ARG A 365 10.61 3.17 24.87
C ARG A 365 9.60 2.69 23.83
N TRP A 366 9.51 1.38 23.59
CA TRP A 366 8.57 0.80 22.65
C TRP A 366 7.11 1.02 23.07
N VAL A 367 6.79 0.82 24.36
CA VAL A 367 5.45 1.12 24.87
C VAL A 367 5.09 2.59 24.62
N THR A 368 5.99 3.52 24.94
CA THR A 368 5.74 4.95 24.70
C THR A 368 5.53 5.24 23.22
N PHE A 369 6.37 4.68 22.33
CA PHE A 369 6.20 4.82 20.89
C PHE A 369 4.82 4.30 20.44
N HIS A 370 4.46 3.08 20.84
CA HIS A 370 3.19 2.49 20.48
C HIS A 370 2.00 3.29 21.03
N SER A 371 2.10 3.89 22.22
CA SER A 371 1.04 4.73 22.79
C SER A 371 0.87 6.10 22.13
N LEU A 372 1.87 6.55 21.34
CA LEU A 372 1.81 7.82 20.63
C LEU A 372 1.28 7.68 19.20
N PHE A 373 1.43 6.51 18.59
CA PHE A 373 1.10 6.25 17.18
C PHE A 373 -0.13 5.36 16.98
N VAL A 374 -0.69 4.82 18.05
CA VAL A 374 -2.01 4.16 18.10
C VAL A 374 -2.94 5.04 18.91
#